data_AF-A0A2E7CZ84-F1
#
_entry.id   AF-A0A2E7CZ84-F1
#
_cell.length_a   1.000
_cell.length_b   1.000
_cell.length_c   1.000
_cell.angle_alpha   90.00
_cell.angle_beta   90.00
_cell.angle_gamma   90.00
#
_symmetry.space_group_name_H-M   'P 1'
#
loop_
_entity.id
_entity.type
_entity.pdbx_description
1 polymer ?
#
loop_
_entity_poly.entity_id
_entity_poly.type
_entity_poly.pdbx_seq_one_letter_code
_entity_poly.pdbx_strand_id
1 'polypeptide(L)'
;MVIGAGVYLLFFKTNSADIAQGKELMNVLDESLVHSSDDEHNHSHDHNEAGYDYDVEIIEEFQSVGNTIDFMAATLIEEEREYFSSLFLPENLSKSMFEYSDDPSSEDVILQMIREINREGKLIEVNWESHMAEGKSFSRDDQDINLQLIYNDNKISTAKIDLQLVGTEHFNSERIYYINNSPKNFVDQVKENLKGL
;
A
#
# COMPACT_ATOMS: atom_id res chain seq x y z
N MET A 1 -9.89 40.87 -16.61
CA MET A 1 -8.48 40.41 -16.50
C MET A 1 -7.93 41.15 -15.28
N VAL A 2 -7.88 40.57 -14.09
CA VAL A 2 -7.01 39.46 -13.68
C VAL A 2 -7.77 38.50 -12.76
N ILE A 3 -7.66 37.21 -13.06
CA ILE A 3 -8.16 36.09 -12.26
C ILE A 3 -7.17 35.93 -11.09
N GLY A 4 -7.54 36.43 -9.92
CA GLY A 4 -6.86 36.11 -8.67
C GLY A 4 -7.38 34.78 -8.13
N ALA A 5 -7.02 33.67 -8.79
CA ALA A 5 -7.20 32.35 -8.20
C ALA A 5 -6.12 32.19 -7.13
N GLY A 6 -6.48 32.59 -5.91
CA GLY A 6 -5.66 32.33 -4.73
C GLY A 6 -5.40 30.84 -4.63
N VAL A 7 -4.13 30.47 -4.76
CA VAL A 7 -3.62 29.16 -4.40
C VAL A 7 -3.87 29.00 -2.90
N TYR A 8 -4.98 28.38 -2.54
CA TYR A 8 -5.20 27.84 -1.20
C TYR A 8 -4.27 26.64 -1.05
N LEU A 9 -2.98 26.91 -0.80
CA LEU A 9 -2.11 25.97 -0.09
C LEU A 9 -2.62 25.93 1.35
N LEU A 10 -3.69 25.16 1.58
CA LEU A 10 -4.05 24.72 2.90
C LEU A 10 -2.88 23.85 3.39
N PHE A 11 -2.04 24.44 4.24
CA PHE A 11 -1.11 23.72 5.10
C PHE A 11 -1.91 22.88 6.10
N PHE A 12 -2.49 21.78 5.61
CA PHE A 12 -2.81 20.66 6.47
C PHE A 12 -1.49 19.99 6.85
N LYS A 13 -1.44 19.46 8.08
CA LYS A 13 -0.28 18.72 8.57
C LYS A 13 -0.28 17.36 7.86
N THR A 14 0.20 17.33 6.62
CA THR A 14 0.33 16.12 5.81
C THR A 14 1.55 15.35 6.28
N ASN A 15 1.38 14.05 6.55
CA ASN A 15 2.52 13.16 6.74
C ASN A 15 3.15 12.91 5.37
N SER A 16 4.47 12.74 5.31
CA SER A 16 5.18 12.34 4.09
C SER A 16 5.61 10.89 4.26
N ALA A 17 5.41 10.08 3.23
CA ALA A 17 5.80 8.69 3.25
C ALA A 17 7.33 8.55 3.26
N ASP A 18 7.86 7.75 4.19
CA ASP A 18 9.29 7.45 4.23
C ASP A 18 9.60 6.28 3.29
N ILE A 19 10.05 6.63 2.08
CA ILE A 19 10.39 5.64 1.04
C ILE A 19 11.56 4.75 1.48
N ALA A 20 12.48 5.24 2.30
CA ALA A 20 13.60 4.43 2.79
C ALA A 20 13.11 3.38 3.79
N GLN A 21 12.22 3.77 4.70
CA GLN A 21 11.56 2.83 5.61
C GLN A 21 10.75 1.78 4.84
N GLY A 22 9.99 2.19 3.83
CA GLY A 22 9.22 1.27 2.98
C GLY A 22 10.10 0.24 2.27
N LYS A 23 11.29 0.63 1.82
CA LYS A 23 12.29 -0.30 1.23
C LYS A 23 12.92 -1.23 2.27
N GLU A 24 13.15 -0.74 3.48
CA GLU A 24 13.63 -1.59 4.58
C GLU A 24 12.62 -2.70 4.89
N LEU A 25 11.33 -2.37 4.94
CA LEU A 25 10.26 -3.35 5.12
C LEU A 25 10.21 -4.42 4.01
N MET A 26 10.53 -4.07 2.76
CA MET A 26 10.67 -5.07 1.68
C MET A 26 11.82 -6.03 1.96
N ASN A 27 12.99 -5.51 2.31
CA ASN A 27 14.16 -6.34 2.62
C ASN A 27 13.90 -7.28 3.79
N VAL A 28 13.20 -6.79 4.83
CA VAL A 28 12.82 -7.62 5.98
C VAL A 28 11.88 -8.75 5.57
N LEU A 29 10.91 -8.50 4.67
CA LEU A 29 10.05 -9.54 4.11
C LEU A 29 10.82 -10.57 3.28
N ASP A 30 11.80 -10.15 2.48
CA ASP A 30 12.65 -11.08 1.73
C ASP A 30 13.46 -11.98 2.66
N GLU A 31 14.04 -11.39 3.71
CA GLU A 31 14.84 -12.14 4.68
C GLU A 31 13.98 -13.18 5.43
N SER A 32 12.74 -12.86 5.79
CA SER A 32 11.84 -13.82 6.47
C SER A 32 11.39 -14.97 5.56
N LEU A 33 11.17 -14.71 4.27
CA LEU A 33 10.85 -15.74 3.26
C LEU A 33 12.02 -16.70 3.00
N VAL A 34 13.26 -16.21 3.10
CA VAL A 34 14.47 -17.05 2.95
C VAL A 34 14.66 -17.95 4.18
N HIS A 35 14.46 -17.42 5.38
CA HIS A 35 14.63 -18.21 6.61
C HIS A 35 13.54 -19.27 6.79
N SER A 36 12.33 -19.05 6.26
CA SER A 36 11.24 -20.02 6.31
C SER A 36 11.37 -21.19 5.32
N SER A 37 12.24 -21.08 4.31
CA SER A 37 12.43 -22.10 3.27
C SER A 37 13.62 -23.05 3.51
N ASP A 38 14.53 -22.72 4.43
CA ASP A 38 15.68 -23.58 4.80
C ASP A 38 15.33 -24.66 5.86
N ASP A 39 14.12 -24.62 6.45
CA ASP A 39 13.69 -25.55 7.51
C ASP A 39 12.89 -26.79 7.02
N GLU A 40 12.84 -27.07 5.71
CA GLU A 40 12.08 -28.23 5.18
C GLU A 40 12.78 -29.61 5.33
N HIS A 41 13.96 -29.71 5.94
CA HIS A 41 14.62 -31.01 6.16
C HIS A 41 15.27 -31.16 7.55
N ASN A 42 14.47 -31.12 8.62
CA ASN A 42 14.78 -31.96 9.80
C ASN A 42 13.58 -32.23 10.71
N HIS A 43 13.09 -33.48 10.66
CA HIS A 43 12.26 -34.04 11.73
C HIS A 43 13.12 -34.26 12.98
N SER A 44 13.19 -33.27 13.87
CA SER A 44 13.44 -33.53 15.29
C SER A 44 12.73 -32.48 16.13
N HIS A 45 11.84 -32.95 17.01
CA HIS A 45 11.34 -32.17 18.13
C HIS A 45 12.51 -31.53 18.88
N ASP A 46 12.65 -30.22 18.74
CA ASP A 46 13.13 -29.37 19.81
C ASP A 46 12.50 -27.98 19.63
N HIS A 47 11.91 -27.49 20.72
CA HIS A 47 11.34 -26.16 20.82
C HIS A 47 12.42 -25.12 20.60
N ASN A 48 12.41 -24.44 19.44
CA ASN A 48 13.12 -23.18 19.26
C ASN A 48 12.10 -22.07 19.01
N GLU A 49 11.90 -21.26 20.04
CA GLU A 49 11.11 -20.02 20.11
C GLU A 49 11.61 -18.90 19.17
N ALA A 50 12.56 -19.15 18.26
CA ALA A 50 13.22 -18.09 17.50
C ALA A 50 12.49 -17.68 16.20
N GLY A 51 11.65 -18.54 15.61
CA GLY A 51 10.93 -18.21 14.36
C GLY A 51 9.65 -17.42 14.59
N TYR A 52 8.94 -17.69 15.69
CA TYR A 52 7.68 -17.02 16.01
C TYR A 52 7.88 -15.54 16.37
N ASP A 53 8.99 -15.18 17.01
CA ASP A 53 9.23 -13.79 17.43
C ASP A 53 9.48 -12.86 16.22
N TYR A 54 10.18 -13.34 15.18
CA TYR A 54 10.41 -12.57 13.94
C TYR A 54 9.10 -12.33 13.17
N ASP A 55 8.25 -13.35 13.06
CA ASP A 55 6.96 -13.24 12.37
C ASP A 55 6.03 -12.25 13.10
N VAL A 56 6.05 -12.22 14.43
CA VAL A 56 5.28 -11.26 15.24
C VAL A 56 5.78 -9.83 15.06
N GLU A 57 7.11 -9.61 15.06
CA GLU A 57 7.70 -8.29 14.84
C GLU A 57 7.33 -7.71 13.46
N ILE A 58 7.36 -8.54 12.41
CA ILE A 58 6.93 -8.13 11.05
C ILE A 58 5.44 -7.81 11.00
N ILE A 59 4.60 -8.61 11.65
CA ILE A 59 3.15 -8.37 11.70
C ILE A 59 2.84 -7.03 12.39
N GLU A 60 3.56 -6.70 13.48
CA GLU A 60 3.41 -5.42 14.18
C GLU A 60 3.74 -4.22 13.28
N GLU A 61 4.73 -4.34 12.38
CA GLU A 61 5.05 -3.27 11.44
C GLU A 61 3.86 -2.94 10.51
N PHE A 62 3.12 -3.95 10.04
CA PHE A 62 1.95 -3.77 9.17
C PHE A 62 0.63 -3.51 9.93
N GLN A 63 0.67 -3.39 11.26
CA GLN A 63 -0.42 -2.83 12.06
C GLN A 63 -0.42 -1.30 12.08
N SER A 64 0.64 -0.67 11.56
CA SER A 64 0.76 0.78 11.46
C SER A 64 0.27 1.28 10.11
N VAL A 65 -0.65 2.25 10.13
CA VAL A 65 -1.07 2.99 8.93
C VAL A 65 0.15 3.61 8.24
N GLY A 66 1.03 4.27 9.00
CA GLY A 66 2.21 4.95 8.44
C GLY A 66 3.10 3.99 7.68
N ASN A 67 3.49 2.89 8.31
CA ASN A 67 4.34 1.86 7.69
C ASN A 67 3.68 1.24 6.46
N THR A 68 2.36 1.03 6.49
CA THR A 68 1.61 0.53 5.33
C THR A 68 1.69 1.51 4.15
N ILE A 69 1.58 2.82 4.41
CA ILE A 69 1.72 3.86 3.38
C ILE A 69 3.18 3.99 2.90
N ASP A 70 4.16 3.91 3.79
CA ASP A 70 5.58 3.95 3.47
C ASP A 70 5.96 2.79 2.55
N PHE A 71 5.51 1.58 2.90
CA PHE A 71 5.66 0.38 2.08
C PHE A 71 4.97 0.53 0.71
N MET A 72 3.71 0.97 0.67
CA MET A 72 3.00 1.23 -0.59
C MET A 72 3.74 2.24 -1.46
N ALA A 73 4.23 3.35 -0.90
CA ALA A 73 4.95 4.36 -1.66
C ALA A 73 6.25 3.80 -2.25
N ALA A 74 6.98 2.98 -1.47
CA ALA A 74 8.17 2.28 -1.96
C ALA A 74 7.85 1.31 -3.10
N THR A 75 6.80 0.48 -2.98
CA THR A 75 6.43 -0.50 -4.03
C THR A 75 6.08 0.18 -5.35
N LEU A 76 5.40 1.33 -5.28
CA LEU A 76 5.09 2.15 -6.46
C LEU A 76 6.35 2.71 -7.13
N ILE A 77 7.29 3.23 -6.35
CA ILE A 77 8.51 3.87 -6.86
C ILE A 77 9.47 2.85 -7.46
N GLU A 78 9.65 1.70 -6.81
CA GLU A 78 10.54 0.62 -7.26
C GLU A 78 9.88 -0.29 -8.31
N GLU A 79 8.59 -0.11 -8.60
CA GLU A 79 7.80 -0.96 -9.50
C GLU A 79 7.73 -2.45 -9.06
N GLU A 80 7.78 -2.69 -7.74
CA GLU A 80 7.78 -4.03 -7.15
C GLU A 80 6.38 -4.68 -7.15
N ARG A 81 6.11 -5.48 -8.18
CA ARG A 81 4.80 -6.08 -8.49
C ARG A 81 4.23 -6.95 -7.37
N GLU A 82 5.06 -7.79 -6.77
CA GLU A 82 4.64 -8.78 -5.78
C GLU A 82 4.20 -8.09 -4.49
N TYR A 83 5.03 -7.19 -3.97
CA TYR A 83 4.72 -6.38 -2.80
C TYR A 83 3.57 -5.41 -3.03
N PHE A 84 3.47 -4.81 -4.23
CA PHE A 84 2.32 -3.97 -4.56
C PHE A 84 1.03 -4.81 -4.52
N SER A 85 1.06 -6.05 -5.01
CA SER A 85 -0.09 -6.95 -4.99
C SER A 85 -0.48 -7.37 -3.58
N SER A 86 0.50 -7.61 -2.69
CA SER A 86 0.25 -8.08 -1.31
C SER A 86 -0.47 -7.05 -0.44
N LEU A 87 -0.41 -5.78 -0.80
CA LEU A 87 -1.12 -4.69 -0.11
C LEU A 87 -2.64 -4.76 -0.26
N PHE A 88 -3.16 -5.45 -1.27
CA PHE A 88 -4.60 -5.46 -1.56
C PHE A 88 -5.27 -6.73 -1.09
N LEU A 89 -6.54 -6.64 -0.71
CA LEU A 89 -7.33 -7.84 -0.47
C LEU A 89 -7.38 -8.70 -1.75
N PRO A 90 -7.13 -10.03 -1.67
CA PRO A 90 -7.04 -10.89 -2.84
C PRO A 90 -8.25 -10.84 -3.77
N GLU A 91 -9.45 -10.67 -3.21
CA GLU A 91 -10.70 -10.53 -3.98
C GLU A 91 -10.72 -9.24 -4.82
N ASN A 92 -10.23 -8.13 -4.28
CA ASN A 92 -10.22 -6.83 -4.93
C ASN A 92 -9.09 -6.73 -5.97
N LEU A 93 -7.94 -7.35 -5.68
CA LEU A 93 -6.84 -7.52 -6.63
C LEU A 93 -7.30 -8.34 -7.83
N SER A 94 -7.79 -9.57 -7.58
CA SER A 94 -8.25 -10.48 -8.63
C SER A 94 -9.29 -9.82 -9.52
N LYS A 95 -10.33 -9.21 -8.93
CA LYS A 95 -11.35 -8.47 -9.67
C LYS A 95 -10.75 -7.35 -10.53
N SER A 96 -9.80 -6.57 -10.01
CA SER A 96 -9.15 -5.49 -10.77
C SER A 96 -8.40 -6.02 -11.98
N MET A 97 -7.71 -7.15 -11.85
CA MET A 97 -6.97 -7.74 -12.98
C MET A 97 -7.92 -8.10 -14.13
N PHE A 98 -9.06 -8.73 -13.84
CA PHE A 98 -10.09 -9.07 -14.83
C PHE A 98 -10.80 -7.84 -15.43
N GLU A 99 -11.01 -6.78 -14.65
CA GLU A 99 -11.64 -5.55 -15.15
C GLU A 99 -10.69 -4.68 -15.98
N TYR A 100 -9.39 -4.85 -15.79
CA TYR A 100 -8.38 -4.00 -16.39
C TYR A 100 -7.80 -4.57 -17.68
N SER A 101 -7.78 -5.91 -17.83
CA SER A 101 -7.22 -6.60 -18.98
C SER A 101 -8.08 -7.79 -19.40
N ASP A 102 -8.20 -7.99 -20.72
CA ASP A 102 -8.79 -9.20 -21.31
C ASP A 102 -7.91 -10.46 -21.08
N ASP A 103 -6.62 -10.26 -20.78
CA ASP A 103 -5.70 -11.30 -20.29
C ASP A 103 -5.14 -10.92 -18.90
N PRO A 104 -5.88 -11.26 -17.83
CA PRO A 104 -5.52 -10.95 -16.45
C PRO A 104 -4.39 -11.84 -15.93
N SER A 105 -4.01 -12.90 -16.65
CA SER A 105 -2.93 -13.81 -16.26
C SER A 105 -1.54 -13.30 -16.65
N SER A 106 -1.49 -12.26 -17.49
CA SER A 106 -0.22 -11.65 -17.88
C SER A 106 0.40 -10.92 -16.69
N GLU A 107 1.68 -11.23 -16.40
CA GLU A 107 2.48 -10.57 -15.36
C GLU A 107 2.57 -9.04 -15.53
N ASP A 108 2.17 -8.54 -16.71
CA ASP A 108 2.23 -7.13 -17.08
C ASP A 108 1.05 -6.31 -16.55
N VAL A 109 -0.08 -6.90 -16.14
CA VAL A 109 -1.26 -6.13 -15.72
C VAL A 109 -0.98 -5.30 -14.46
N ILE A 110 -0.37 -5.92 -13.44
CA ILE A 110 -0.01 -5.22 -12.20
C ILE A 110 1.04 -4.15 -12.47
N LEU A 111 2.05 -4.46 -13.30
CA LEU A 111 3.06 -3.49 -13.68
C LEU A 111 2.46 -2.29 -14.43
N GLN A 112 1.50 -2.52 -15.31
CA GLN A 112 0.77 -1.45 -16.00
C GLN A 112 0.03 -0.56 -15.00
N MET A 113 -0.69 -1.14 -14.03
CA MET A 113 -1.35 -0.36 -12.98
C MET A 113 -0.36 0.48 -12.18
N ILE A 114 0.77 -0.10 -11.76
CA ILE A 114 1.83 0.62 -11.03
C ILE A 114 2.36 1.77 -11.89
N ARG A 115 2.69 1.52 -13.16
CA ARG A 115 3.22 2.53 -14.08
C ARG A 115 2.22 3.64 -14.39
N GLU A 116 0.93 3.35 -14.36
CA GLU A 116 -0.09 4.39 -14.48
C GLU A 116 -0.19 5.27 -13.23
N ILE A 117 -0.02 4.70 -12.03
CA ILE A 117 0.01 5.44 -10.77
C ILE A 117 1.31 6.26 -10.65
N ASN A 118 2.46 5.63 -10.87
CA ASN A 118 3.80 6.24 -10.84
C ASN A 118 4.06 7.15 -12.07
N ARG A 119 3.22 7.07 -13.10
CA ARG A 119 3.37 7.78 -14.38
C ARG A 119 4.71 7.51 -15.04
N GLU A 120 5.07 6.23 -15.17
CA GLU A 120 6.30 5.74 -15.79
C GLU A 120 7.56 6.29 -15.05
N GLY A 121 7.63 6.07 -13.73
CA GLY A 121 8.79 6.45 -12.91
C GLY A 121 8.90 7.94 -12.57
N LYS A 122 7.80 8.69 -12.58
CA LYS A 122 7.80 10.13 -12.27
C LYS A 122 7.42 10.46 -10.84
N LEU A 123 6.84 9.53 -10.09
CA LEU A 123 6.47 9.72 -8.70
C LEU A 123 7.75 9.91 -7.87
N ILE A 124 7.77 10.95 -7.06
CA ILE A 124 8.93 11.27 -6.21
C ILE A 124 8.57 11.37 -4.74
N GLU A 125 7.31 11.63 -4.41
CA GLU A 125 6.85 11.82 -3.04
C GLU A 125 5.37 11.45 -2.93
N VAL A 126 5.01 10.84 -1.80
CA VAL A 126 3.63 10.53 -1.43
C VAL A 126 3.36 11.18 -0.08
N ASN A 127 2.43 12.12 -0.05
CA ASN A 127 1.93 12.71 1.18
C ASN A 127 0.58 12.10 1.53
N TRP A 128 0.25 12.01 2.81
CA TRP A 128 -0.98 11.36 3.25
C TRP A 128 -1.57 11.99 4.52
N GLU A 129 -2.88 11.83 4.64
CA GLU A 129 -3.64 12.08 5.86
C GLU A 129 -4.61 10.93 6.11
N SER A 130 -4.76 10.54 7.37
CA SER A 130 -5.71 9.51 7.79
C SER A 130 -6.89 10.12 8.51
N HIS A 131 -8.08 9.60 8.23
CA HIS A 131 -9.32 9.89 8.93
C HIS A 131 -9.96 8.58 9.38
N MET A 132 -10.58 8.59 10.56
CA MET A 132 -11.43 7.48 10.99
C MET A 132 -12.62 7.36 10.02
N ALA A 133 -12.86 6.17 9.47
CA ALA A 133 -13.93 5.97 8.49
C ALA A 133 -15.31 6.31 9.08
N GLU A 134 -16.03 7.27 8.47
CA GLU A 134 -17.34 7.70 8.96
C GLU A 134 -18.41 6.60 8.75
N GLY A 135 -19.17 6.28 9.81
CA GLY A 135 -20.35 5.40 9.71
C GLY A 135 -20.08 3.90 9.78
N LYS A 136 -18.83 3.46 9.92
CA LYS A 136 -18.50 2.07 10.28
C LYS A 136 -18.49 1.91 11.80
N SER A 137 -18.95 0.76 12.29
CA SER A 137 -19.00 0.42 13.73
C SER A 137 -17.67 0.75 14.42
N PHE A 138 -17.72 1.40 15.60
CA PHE A 138 -16.60 1.73 16.50
C PHE A 138 -15.69 0.53 16.90
N SER A 139 -15.94 -0.66 16.36
CA SER A 139 -15.21 -1.91 16.60
C SER A 139 -14.25 -2.30 15.47
N ARG A 140 -14.18 -1.52 14.38
CA ARG A 140 -13.24 -1.74 13.26
C ARG A 140 -12.31 -0.54 13.15
N ASP A 141 -11.03 -0.75 13.34
CA ASP A 141 -9.97 0.27 13.18
C ASP A 141 -9.68 0.59 11.70
N ASP A 142 -10.71 0.52 10.84
CA ASP A 142 -10.63 0.88 9.42
C ASP A 142 -10.32 2.39 9.29
N GLN A 143 -9.46 2.75 8.35
CA GLN A 143 -9.03 4.15 8.13
C GLN A 143 -9.24 4.56 6.68
N ASP A 144 -9.79 5.75 6.48
CA ASP A 144 -9.85 6.38 5.16
C ASP A 144 -8.60 7.28 5.01
N ILE A 145 -7.80 7.04 3.99
CA ILE A 145 -6.54 7.74 3.74
C ILE A 145 -6.68 8.58 2.47
N ASN A 146 -6.43 9.88 2.58
CA ASN A 146 -6.26 10.73 1.40
C ASN A 146 -4.77 10.84 1.08
N LEU A 147 -4.40 10.41 -0.11
CA LEU A 147 -3.06 10.46 -0.66
C LEU A 147 -2.91 11.68 -1.58
N GLN A 148 -1.70 12.23 -1.60
CA GLN A 148 -1.23 13.21 -2.55
C GLN A 148 0.06 12.69 -3.18
N LEU A 149 -0.02 12.34 -4.46
CA LEU A 149 1.06 11.84 -5.29
C LEU A 149 1.73 13.01 -6.00
N ILE A 150 3.01 13.24 -5.72
CA ILE A 150 3.78 14.36 -6.26
C ILE A 150 4.78 13.83 -7.28
N TYR A 151 4.75 14.41 -8.47
CA TYR A 151 5.57 13.98 -9.60
C TYR A 151 6.70 14.97 -9.91
N ASN A 152 7.79 14.48 -10.51
CA ASN A 152 8.94 15.29 -10.90
C ASN A 152 8.66 16.39 -11.95
N ASP A 153 7.49 16.36 -12.60
CA ASP A 153 6.99 17.40 -13.48
C ASP A 153 6.13 18.45 -12.75
N ASN A 154 6.19 18.47 -11.41
CA ASN A 154 5.42 19.31 -10.49
C ASN A 154 3.90 19.14 -10.60
N LYS A 155 3.42 18.10 -11.29
CA LYS A 155 2.00 17.72 -11.21
C LYS A 155 1.76 17.04 -9.89
N ILE A 156 0.52 17.18 -9.42
CA ILE A 156 0.04 16.56 -8.19
C ILE A 156 -1.26 15.83 -8.54
N SER A 157 -1.37 14.57 -8.12
CA SER A 157 -2.62 13.83 -8.15
C SER A 157 -3.05 13.49 -6.74
N THR A 158 -4.34 13.36 -6.51
CA THR A 158 -4.88 12.88 -5.24
C THR A 158 -5.54 11.52 -5.43
N ALA A 159 -5.58 10.71 -4.38
CA ALA A 159 -6.31 9.46 -4.38
C ALA A 159 -6.80 9.15 -2.98
N LYS A 160 -7.92 8.45 -2.88
CA LYS A 160 -8.44 7.93 -1.63
C LYS A 160 -8.23 6.43 -1.59
N ILE A 161 -7.70 5.95 -0.47
CA ILE A 161 -7.62 4.52 -0.17
C ILE A 161 -8.24 4.24 1.20
N ASP A 162 -8.83 3.08 1.34
CA ASP A 162 -9.50 2.58 2.54
C ASP A 162 -8.63 1.46 3.08
N LEU A 163 -8.06 1.65 4.26
CA LEU A 163 -7.32 0.60 4.96
C LEU A 163 -8.28 -0.19 5.84
N GLN A 164 -8.26 -1.50 5.68
CA GLN A 164 -9.02 -2.44 6.49
C GLN A 164 -8.07 -3.31 7.28
N LEU A 165 -8.24 -3.34 8.60
CA LEU A 165 -7.47 -4.20 9.48
C LEU A 165 -8.05 -5.63 9.42
N VAL A 166 -7.29 -6.59 8.90
CA VAL A 166 -7.72 -7.98 8.69
C VAL A 166 -6.77 -8.94 9.39
N GLY A 167 -7.32 -9.93 10.09
CA GLY A 167 -6.58 -11.04 10.70
C GLY A 167 -7.54 -12.07 11.27
N THR A 168 -7.02 -13.09 11.96
CA THR A 168 -7.89 -14.11 12.55
C THR A 168 -8.66 -13.55 13.76
N GLU A 169 -9.87 -14.06 14.02
CA GLU A 169 -10.69 -13.58 15.15
C GLU A 169 -10.07 -13.91 16.52
N HIS A 170 -9.02 -14.74 16.56
CA HIS A 170 -8.47 -15.28 17.79
C HIS A 170 -7.44 -14.38 18.46
N PHE A 171 -6.68 -13.57 17.70
CA PHE A 171 -5.66 -12.67 18.26
C PHE A 171 -5.59 -11.35 17.49
N ASN A 172 -5.76 -10.23 18.22
CA ASN A 172 -5.59 -8.90 17.63
C ASN A 172 -4.15 -8.67 17.14
N SER A 173 -3.17 -9.38 17.72
CA SER A 173 -1.76 -9.32 17.33
C SER A 173 -1.47 -9.92 15.95
N GLU A 174 -2.44 -10.59 15.32
CA GLU A 174 -2.29 -11.20 13.98
C GLU A 174 -2.96 -10.37 12.88
N ARG A 175 -3.49 -9.18 13.20
CA ARG A 175 -4.18 -8.36 12.21
C ARG A 175 -3.19 -7.42 11.54
N ILE A 176 -3.33 -7.22 10.23
CA ILE A 176 -2.54 -6.24 9.46
C ILE A 176 -3.45 -5.43 8.55
N TYR A 177 -3.01 -4.24 8.15
CA TYR A 177 -3.76 -3.41 7.23
C TYR A 177 -3.62 -3.90 5.78
N TYR A 178 -4.77 -4.02 5.12
CA TYR A 178 -4.87 -4.17 3.68
C TYR A 178 -5.57 -2.96 3.08
N ILE A 179 -5.20 -2.61 1.85
CA ILE A 179 -5.96 -1.69 1.01
C ILE A 179 -7.21 -2.42 0.51
N ASN A 180 -8.36 -1.93 0.94
CA ASN A 180 -9.67 -2.48 0.59
C ASN A 180 -10.21 -1.91 -0.73
N ASN A 181 -9.77 -0.75 -1.21
CA ASN A 181 -10.12 -0.36 -2.58
C ASN A 181 -9.41 -1.25 -3.58
N SER A 182 -9.95 -1.31 -4.79
CA SER A 182 -9.36 -2.08 -5.86
C SER A 182 -8.17 -1.31 -6.50
N PRO A 183 -7.07 -1.97 -6.90
CA PRO A 183 -5.96 -1.31 -7.61
C PRO A 183 -6.42 -0.50 -8.83
N LYS A 184 -7.41 -1.02 -9.57
CA LYS A 184 -8.01 -0.31 -10.70
C LYS A 184 -8.65 1.02 -10.27
N ASN A 185 -9.35 1.04 -9.14
CA ASN A 185 -9.96 2.27 -8.63
C ASN A 185 -8.89 3.34 -8.32
N PHE A 186 -7.76 2.92 -7.75
CA PHE A 186 -6.63 3.82 -7.50
C PHE A 186 -6.10 4.43 -8.81
N VAL A 187 -5.87 3.60 -9.82
CA VAL A 187 -5.48 4.04 -11.17
C VAL A 187 -6.49 5.03 -11.77
N ASP A 188 -7.78 4.73 -11.70
CA ASP A 188 -8.84 5.56 -12.26
C ASP A 188 -8.83 6.96 -11.60
N GLN A 189 -8.74 7.02 -10.26
CA GLN A 189 -8.65 8.27 -9.51
C GLN A 189 -7.44 9.10 -9.95
N VAL A 190 -6.27 8.48 -10.09
CA VAL A 190 -5.04 9.17 -10.51
C VAL A 190 -5.21 9.76 -11.91
N LYS A 191 -5.76 8.98 -12.85
CA LYS A 191 -6.00 9.41 -14.23
C LYS A 191 -7.01 10.54 -14.32
N GLU A 192 -8.10 10.49 -13.57
CA GLU A 192 -9.15 11.51 -13.59
C GLU A 192 -8.63 12.86 -13.09
N ASN A 193 -7.89 12.88 -11.98
CA ASN A 193 -7.30 14.10 -11.42
C ASN A 193 -6.32 14.78 -12.38
N LEU A 194 -5.53 13.99 -13.11
CA LEU A 194 -4.55 14.52 -14.06
C LEU A 194 -5.14 14.96 -15.40
N LYS A 195 -6.34 14.50 -15.77
CA LYS A 195 -7.08 14.99 -16.95
C LYS A 195 -7.72 16.36 -16.72
N GLY A 196 -7.96 16.73 -15.47
CA GLY A 196 -8.55 18.00 -15.06
C GLY A 196 -7.57 19.17 -14.95
N LEU A 197 -6.27 18.94 -15.21
CA LEU A 197 -5.16 19.91 -15.11
C LEU A 197 -4.53 20.19 -16.49
#